data_AF-A0A7W8SJA6-F1
#
_entry.id   AF-A0A7W8SJA6-F1
#
_cell.length_a   1.000
_cell.length_b   1.000
_cell.length_c   1.000
_cell.angle_alpha   90.00
_cell.angle_beta   90.00
_cell.angle_gamma   90.00
#
_symmetry.space_group_name_H-M   'P 1'
#
loop_
_entity.id
_entity.type
_entity.pdbx_description
1 polymer ?
#
loop_
_entity_poly.entity_id
_entity_poly.type
_entity_poly.pdbx_seq_one_letter_code
_entity_poly.pdbx_strand_id
1 'polypeptide(L)'
;MSYAGLSDELAKLGVTESPRAVEAKVIRGTFRFTFFLQALAASQAEWPHQWGEARSSVDSWEARAATVFSMEMAVQPWLDWTMLSNRLLEIGVEIPADVLRLQVESGTFLTSLFLQCGTVCRFDSIKRFLDISSLNHAALMASQDL
;
A
#
# COMPACT_ATOMS: atom_id res chain seq x y z
N MET A 1 1.44 -12.99 -14.63
CA MET A 1 0.08 -12.56 -15.06
C MET A 1 0.24 -11.36 -15.99
N SER A 2 -0.52 -11.29 -17.08
CA SER A 2 -0.51 -10.12 -17.99
C SER A 2 -1.47 -9.03 -17.50
N TYR A 3 -1.33 -7.78 -17.98
CA TYR A 3 -2.28 -6.71 -17.64
C TYR A 3 -3.71 -6.99 -18.09
N ALA A 4 -3.87 -7.68 -19.23
CA ALA A 4 -5.18 -8.15 -19.69
C ALA A 4 -5.78 -9.17 -18.72
N GLY A 5 -5.00 -10.18 -18.32
CA GLY A 5 -5.46 -11.17 -17.35
C GLY A 5 -5.78 -10.56 -15.98
N LEU A 6 -4.99 -9.60 -15.51
CA LEU A 6 -5.29 -8.87 -14.27
C LEU A 6 -6.58 -8.06 -14.38
N SER A 7 -6.81 -7.41 -15.52
CA SER A 7 -8.06 -6.69 -15.82
C SER A 7 -9.29 -7.60 -15.73
N ASP A 8 -9.19 -8.81 -16.30
CA ASP A 8 -10.28 -9.79 -16.30
C ASP A 8 -10.56 -10.31 -14.88
N GLU A 9 -9.51 -10.59 -14.09
CA GLU A 9 -9.67 -11.02 -12.70
C GLU A 9 -10.22 -9.89 -11.79
N LEU A 10 -9.79 -8.64 -12.01
CA LEU A 10 -10.35 -7.48 -11.31
C LEU A 10 -11.85 -7.31 -11.59
N ALA A 11 -12.29 -7.55 -12.82
CA ALA A 11 -13.70 -7.48 -13.19
C ALA A 11 -14.55 -8.48 -12.39
N LYS A 12 -14.02 -9.68 -12.10
CA LYS A 12 -14.70 -10.68 -11.25
C LYS A 12 -14.86 -10.21 -9.79
N LEU A 13 -14.03 -9.28 -9.34
CA LEU A 13 -14.12 -8.63 -8.03
C LEU A 13 -14.99 -7.35 -8.05
N GLY A 14 -15.67 -7.08 -9.17
CA GLY A 14 -16.48 -5.87 -9.35
C GLY A 14 -15.67 -4.61 -9.64
N VAL A 15 -14.39 -4.73 -9.99
CA VAL A 15 -13.47 -3.63 -10.27
C VAL A 15 -13.31 -3.47 -11.78
N THR A 16 -13.97 -2.46 -12.34
CA THR A 16 -13.93 -2.21 -13.79
C THR A 16 -12.70 -1.38 -14.16
N GLU A 17 -11.65 -2.06 -14.60
CA GLU A 17 -10.45 -1.44 -15.15
C GLU A 17 -10.23 -1.98 -16.56
N SER A 18 -9.61 -1.17 -17.43
CA SER A 18 -9.13 -1.66 -18.73
C SER A 18 -7.68 -2.11 -18.60
N PRO A 19 -7.18 -3.01 -19.47
CA PRO A 19 -5.77 -3.43 -19.43
C PRO A 19 -4.79 -2.26 -19.52
N ARG A 20 -5.12 -1.24 -20.33
CA ARG A 20 -4.34 0.01 -20.43
C ARG A 20 -4.37 0.83 -19.15
N ALA A 21 -5.50 0.87 -18.45
CA ALA A 21 -5.61 1.60 -17.18
C ALA A 21 -4.80 0.91 -16.07
N VAL A 22 -4.85 -0.42 -16.01
CA VAL A 22 -4.01 -1.24 -15.12
C VAL A 22 -2.53 -0.98 -15.39
N GLU A 23 -2.10 -1.12 -16.65
CA GLU A 23 -0.72 -0.86 -17.07
C GLU A 23 -0.27 0.55 -16.69
N ALA A 24 -1.10 1.57 -16.98
CA ALA A 24 -0.77 2.95 -16.67
C ALA A 24 -0.63 3.23 -15.17
N LYS A 25 -1.43 2.57 -14.31
CA LYS A 25 -1.31 2.67 -12.85
C LYS A 25 -0.03 2.04 -12.34
N VAL A 26 0.31 0.87 -12.87
CA VAL A 26 1.54 0.16 -12.52
C VAL A 26 2.77 0.97 -12.93
N ILE A 27 2.81 1.48 -14.17
CA ILE A 27 3.94 2.28 -14.66
C ILE A 27 4.10 3.58 -13.88
N ARG A 28 3.00 4.30 -13.60
CA ARG A 28 3.08 5.57 -12.88
C ARG A 28 3.35 5.41 -11.38
N GLY A 29 3.03 4.25 -10.81
CA GLY A 29 3.12 4.01 -9.37
C GLY A 29 2.10 4.77 -8.52
N THR A 30 1.21 5.56 -9.14
CA THR A 30 0.23 6.39 -8.43
C THR A 30 -1.15 5.74 -8.48
N PHE A 31 -1.48 4.97 -7.46
CA PHE A 31 -2.80 4.35 -7.28
C PHE A 31 -3.16 4.25 -5.79
N ARG A 32 -4.46 4.09 -5.50
CA ARG A 32 -4.98 3.88 -4.14
C ARG A 32 -4.56 2.53 -3.61
N PHE A 33 -4.39 2.45 -2.29
CA PHE A 33 -4.08 1.17 -1.65
C PHE A 33 -5.17 0.12 -1.84
N THR A 34 -6.44 0.53 -2.01
CA THR A 34 -7.52 -0.37 -2.38
C THR A 34 -7.23 -1.12 -3.69
N PHE A 35 -6.67 -0.45 -4.70
CA PHE A 35 -6.28 -1.09 -5.95
C PHE A 35 -5.12 -2.08 -5.75
N PHE A 36 -4.18 -1.78 -4.84
CA PHE A 36 -3.14 -2.74 -4.46
C PHE A 36 -3.74 -4.03 -3.90
N LEU A 37 -4.65 -3.92 -2.92
CA LEU A 37 -5.32 -5.07 -2.31
C LEU A 37 -6.17 -5.86 -3.32
N GLN A 38 -6.87 -5.16 -4.20
CA GLN A 38 -7.63 -5.75 -5.29
C GLN A 38 -6.71 -6.53 -6.24
N ALA A 39 -5.56 -5.96 -6.61
CA ALA A 39 -4.58 -6.62 -7.46
C ALA A 39 -3.98 -7.86 -6.78
N LEU A 40 -3.70 -7.80 -5.47
CA LEU A 40 -3.26 -8.98 -4.70
C LEU A 40 -4.33 -10.08 -4.69
N ALA A 41 -5.60 -9.73 -4.48
CA ALA A 41 -6.69 -10.69 -4.51
C ALA A 41 -6.90 -11.29 -5.91
N ALA A 42 -6.93 -10.45 -6.95
CA ALA A 42 -7.13 -10.85 -8.34
C ALA A 42 -5.99 -11.73 -8.86
N SER A 43 -4.75 -11.44 -8.46
CA SER A 43 -3.58 -12.25 -8.82
C SER A 43 -3.43 -13.53 -7.99
N GLN A 44 -4.30 -13.76 -7.00
CA GLN A 44 -4.18 -14.83 -6.02
C GLN A 44 -2.80 -14.85 -5.32
N ALA A 45 -2.17 -13.68 -5.20
CA ALA A 45 -0.91 -13.54 -4.49
C ALA A 45 -1.10 -13.87 -3.01
N GLU A 46 -0.04 -14.37 -2.36
CA GLU A 46 -0.09 -14.59 -0.93
C GLU A 46 -0.14 -13.26 -0.17
N TRP A 47 -1.08 -13.17 0.77
CA TRP A 47 -1.15 -12.04 1.70
C TRP A 47 -0.24 -12.31 2.91
N PRO A 48 0.39 -11.27 3.49
CA PRO A 48 1.03 -11.35 4.79
C PRO A 48 0.07 -11.93 5.83
N HIS A 49 0.57 -12.82 6.69
CA HIS A 49 -0.26 -13.47 7.72
C HIS A 49 -1.00 -12.45 8.59
N GLN A 50 -0.34 -11.33 8.92
CA GLN A 50 -0.92 -10.27 9.73
C GLN A 50 -2.14 -9.59 9.07
N TRP A 51 -2.31 -9.69 7.75
CA TRP A 51 -3.47 -9.12 7.03
C TRP A 51 -4.65 -10.10 6.94
N GLY A 52 -4.63 -11.20 7.70
CA GLY A 52 -5.61 -12.29 7.60
C GLY A 52 -7.07 -11.84 7.78
N GLU A 53 -7.33 -10.90 8.68
CA GLU A 53 -8.68 -10.34 8.89
C GLU A 53 -9.15 -9.55 7.67
N ALA A 54 -8.32 -8.63 7.16
CA ALA A 54 -8.64 -7.84 5.98
C ALA A 54 -8.84 -8.71 4.72
N ARG A 55 -8.08 -9.81 4.61
CA ARG A 55 -8.23 -10.79 3.51
C ARG A 55 -9.58 -11.52 3.57
N SER A 56 -10.05 -11.86 4.78
CA SER A 56 -11.23 -12.70 4.99
C SER A 56 -12.52 -11.90 5.17
N SER A 57 -12.41 -10.59 5.44
CA SER A 57 -13.54 -9.68 5.60
C SER A 57 -14.42 -9.63 4.35
N VAL A 58 -15.73 -9.45 4.50
CA VAL A 58 -16.68 -9.20 3.41
C VAL A 58 -16.99 -7.71 3.20
N ASP A 59 -16.27 -6.84 3.91
CA ASP A 59 -16.46 -5.39 3.86
C ASP A 59 -15.93 -4.79 2.55
N SER A 60 -16.16 -3.48 2.38
CA SER A 60 -15.63 -2.73 1.25
C SER A 60 -14.09 -2.78 1.19
N TRP A 61 -13.53 -2.53 0.00
CA TRP A 61 -12.08 -2.47 -0.16
C TRP A 61 -11.45 -1.35 0.67
N GLU A 62 -12.15 -0.24 0.84
CA GLU A 62 -11.77 0.86 1.72
C GLU A 62 -11.69 0.41 3.18
N ALA A 63 -12.70 -0.33 3.67
CA ALA A 63 -12.67 -0.87 5.03
C ALA A 63 -11.49 -1.84 5.21
N ARG A 64 -11.25 -2.74 4.25
CA ARG A 64 -10.08 -3.63 4.26
C ARG A 64 -8.76 -2.87 4.26
N ALA A 65 -8.66 -1.77 3.49
CA ALA A 65 -7.47 -0.92 3.47
C ALA A 65 -7.21 -0.27 4.83
N ALA A 66 -8.25 0.26 5.49
CA ALA A 66 -8.17 0.79 6.84
C ALA A 66 -7.75 -0.30 7.85
N THR A 67 -8.34 -1.50 7.77
CA THR A 67 -7.97 -2.65 8.61
C THR A 67 -6.50 -3.03 8.45
N VAL A 68 -6.00 -3.15 7.21
CA VAL A 68 -4.58 -3.45 6.96
C VAL A 68 -3.68 -2.40 7.62
N PHE A 69 -3.98 -1.11 7.46
CA PHE A 69 -3.17 -0.06 8.06
C PHE A 69 -3.22 -0.11 9.59
N SER A 70 -4.41 -0.32 10.17
CA SER A 70 -4.57 -0.47 11.61
C SER A 70 -3.76 -1.64 12.17
N MET A 71 -3.72 -2.77 11.46
CA MET A 71 -2.91 -3.92 11.83
C MET A 71 -1.41 -3.61 11.83
N GLU A 72 -0.93 -2.88 10.83
CA GLU A 72 0.48 -2.44 10.80
C GLU A 72 0.84 -1.51 11.96
N MET A 73 -0.06 -0.59 12.31
CA MET A 73 0.12 0.26 13.48
C MET A 73 0.07 -0.55 14.78
N ALA A 74 -0.83 -1.54 14.88
CA ALA A 74 -0.98 -2.37 16.08
C ALA A 74 0.26 -3.23 16.39
N VAL A 75 1.07 -3.57 15.38
CA VAL A 75 2.39 -4.21 15.59
C VAL A 75 3.37 -3.30 16.35
N GLN A 76 3.12 -1.99 16.39
CA GLN A 76 3.93 -0.98 17.09
C GLN A 76 3.08 -0.20 18.10
N PRO A 77 2.88 -0.73 19.32
CA PRO A 77 1.98 -0.12 20.31
C PRO A 77 2.36 1.31 20.74
N TRP A 78 3.60 1.73 20.52
CA TRP A 78 4.08 3.07 20.82
C TRP A 78 3.83 4.08 19.69
N LEU A 79 3.40 3.64 18.50
CA LEU A 79 3.18 4.49 17.35
C LEU A 79 1.77 5.09 17.38
N ASP A 80 1.67 6.39 17.60
CA ASP A 80 0.43 7.16 17.40
C ASP A 80 0.45 7.99 16.11
N TRP A 81 -0.67 8.64 15.81
CA TRP A 81 -0.82 9.47 14.60
C TRP A 81 0.12 10.68 14.56
N THR A 82 0.43 11.26 15.72
CA THR A 82 1.34 12.41 15.84
C THR A 82 2.77 11.97 15.54
N MET A 83 3.20 10.85 16.11
CA MET A 83 4.50 10.24 15.85
C MET A 83 4.65 9.82 14.38
N LEU A 84 3.60 9.23 13.79
CA LEU A 84 3.62 8.85 12.39
C LEU A 84 3.73 10.08 11.47
N SER A 85 2.95 11.13 11.74
CA SER A 85 3.03 12.42 11.02
C SER A 85 4.43 13.04 11.11
N ASN A 86 5.02 13.08 12.31
CA ASN A 86 6.38 13.60 12.50
C ASN A 86 7.43 12.77 11.74
N ARG A 87 7.29 11.45 11.71
CA ARG A 87 8.20 10.56 10.97
C ARG A 87 8.07 10.70 9.46
N LEU A 88 6.86 10.94 8.95
CA LEU A 88 6.66 11.26 7.55
C LEU A 88 7.33 12.60 7.20
N LEU A 89 7.29 13.58 8.09
CA LEU A 89 7.98 14.85 7.90
C LEU A 89 9.50 14.68 7.79
N GLU A 90 10.11 13.72 8.51
CA GLU A 90 11.55 13.41 8.40
C GLU A 90 11.98 13.00 6.98
N ILE A 91 11.06 12.46 6.18
CA ILE A 91 11.30 12.11 4.76
C ILE A 91 10.69 13.11 3.78
N GLY A 92 10.29 14.30 4.25
CA GLY A 92 9.73 15.38 3.43
C GLY A 92 8.24 15.21 3.08
N VAL A 93 7.52 14.32 3.76
CA VAL A 93 6.08 14.11 3.57
C VAL A 93 5.30 14.84 4.66
N GLU A 94 4.78 16.02 4.35
CA GLU A 94 4.04 16.85 5.28
C GLU A 94 2.54 16.53 5.23
N ILE A 95 2.04 15.79 6.23
CA ILE A 95 0.61 15.48 6.40
C ILE A 95 0.27 15.65 7.89
N PRO A 96 -0.64 16.57 8.26
CA PRO A 96 -1.12 16.71 9.62
C PRO A 96 -1.72 15.41 10.18
N ALA A 97 -1.50 15.13 11.46
CA ALA A 97 -1.89 13.87 12.10
C ALA A 97 -3.41 13.57 12.01
N ASP A 98 -4.25 14.60 12.12
CA ASP A 98 -5.71 14.50 12.01
C ASP A 98 -6.15 14.18 10.57
N VAL A 99 -5.53 14.82 9.58
CA VAL A 99 -5.75 14.54 8.15
C VAL A 99 -5.30 13.13 7.80
N LEU A 100 -4.11 12.73 8.28
CA LEU A 100 -3.57 11.39 8.08
C LEU A 100 -4.51 10.33 8.65
N ARG A 101 -4.96 10.51 9.88
CA ARG A 101 -5.94 9.63 10.52
C ARG A 101 -7.20 9.50 9.68
N LEU A 102 -7.80 10.61 9.27
CA LEU A 102 -9.05 10.61 8.49
C LEU A 102 -8.89 9.91 7.13
N GLN A 103 -7.75 10.10 6.45
CA GLN A 103 -7.47 9.44 5.18
C GLN A 103 -7.29 7.93 5.35
N VAL A 104 -6.62 7.51 6.42
CA VAL A 104 -6.40 6.10 6.73
C VAL A 104 -7.70 5.42 7.16
N GLU A 105 -8.45 6.01 8.08
CA GLU A 105 -9.73 5.50 8.56
C GLU A 105 -10.77 5.39 7.44
N SER A 106 -10.73 6.29 6.45
CA SER A 106 -11.61 6.21 5.27
C SER A 106 -11.13 5.20 4.22
N GLY A 107 -9.91 4.66 4.34
CA GLY A 107 -9.34 3.72 3.37
C GLY A 107 -9.01 4.34 2.01
N THR A 108 -8.97 5.66 1.89
CA THR A 108 -8.83 6.37 0.59
C THR A 108 -7.40 6.79 0.26
N PHE A 109 -6.43 6.37 1.06
CA PHE A 109 -5.02 6.73 0.91
C PHE A 109 -4.33 6.09 -0.31
N LEU A 110 -3.25 6.72 -0.76
CA LEU A 110 -2.39 6.23 -1.83
C LEU A 110 -1.50 5.08 -1.34
N THR A 111 -1.19 4.14 -2.23
CA THR A 111 -0.21 3.09 -1.96
C THR A 111 1.14 3.68 -1.57
N SER A 112 1.56 4.78 -2.20
CA SER A 112 2.80 5.49 -1.85
C SER A 112 2.83 5.93 -0.38
N LEU A 113 1.71 6.39 0.18
CA LEU A 113 1.64 6.76 1.60
C LEU A 113 1.86 5.55 2.49
N PHE A 114 1.25 4.40 2.16
CA PHE A 114 1.47 3.15 2.90
C PHE A 114 2.94 2.73 2.86
N LEU A 115 3.59 2.82 1.70
CA LEU A 115 5.01 2.51 1.54
C LEU A 115 5.90 3.48 2.33
N GLN A 116 5.60 4.78 2.29
CA GLN A 116 6.29 5.80 3.08
C GLN A 116 6.17 5.53 4.58
N CYS A 117 4.97 5.18 5.06
CA CYS A 117 4.76 4.74 6.44
C CYS A 117 5.58 3.48 6.74
N GLY A 118 5.65 2.52 5.80
CA GLY A 118 6.48 1.34 5.93
C GLY A 118 7.97 1.63 6.01
N THR A 119 8.47 2.65 5.32
CA THR A 119 9.87 3.10 5.41
C THR A 119 10.18 3.68 6.78
N VAL A 120 9.33 4.58 7.29
CA VAL A 120 9.62 5.33 8.53
C VAL A 120 9.17 4.61 9.80
N CYS A 121 8.25 3.66 9.68
CA CYS A 121 7.72 2.87 10.79
C CYS A 121 7.91 1.36 10.59
N ARG A 122 8.72 0.88 9.64
CA ARG A 122 9.04 -0.55 9.50
C ARG A 122 7.80 -1.47 9.43
N PHE A 123 6.88 -1.18 8.51
CA PHE A 123 5.78 -2.11 8.20
C PHE A 123 6.34 -3.34 7.49
N ASP A 124 6.77 -4.34 8.25
CA ASP A 124 7.57 -5.47 7.74
C ASP A 124 6.80 -6.37 6.76
N SER A 125 5.46 -6.37 6.79
CA SER A 125 4.62 -7.12 5.84
C SER A 125 4.92 -6.79 4.38
N ILE A 126 5.17 -5.53 4.07
CA ILE A 126 5.33 -5.07 2.69
C ILE A 126 6.64 -5.57 2.07
N LYS A 127 7.63 -5.93 2.90
CA LYS A 127 8.90 -6.49 2.43
C LYS A 127 8.71 -7.77 1.62
N ARG A 128 7.60 -8.48 1.81
CA ARG A 128 7.26 -9.66 0.99
C ARG A 128 6.95 -9.32 -0.48
N PHE A 129 6.54 -8.09 -0.76
CA PHE A 129 6.19 -7.61 -2.10
C PHE A 129 7.28 -6.75 -2.73
N LEU A 130 8.30 -6.39 -1.96
CA LEU A 130 9.40 -5.57 -2.40
C LEU A 130 10.65 -6.43 -2.57
N ASP A 131 11.20 -6.44 -3.76
CA ASP A 131 12.57 -6.92 -3.93
C ASP A 131 13.53 -5.87 -3.36
N ILE A 132 13.87 -6.03 -2.08
CA ILE A 132 14.78 -5.13 -1.36
C ILE A 132 16.14 -5.07 -2.06
N SER A 133 16.58 -6.14 -2.74
CA SER A 133 17.86 -6.12 -3.46
C SER A 133 17.78 -5.19 -4.67
N SER A 134 16.69 -5.25 -5.43
CA SER A 134 16.42 -4.32 -6.53
C SER A 134 16.22 -2.88 -6.04
N LEU A 135 15.54 -2.66 -4.92
CA LEU A 135 15.38 -1.32 -4.33
C LEU A 135 16.71 -0.72 -3.87
N ASN A 136 17.55 -1.50 -3.19
CA ASN A 136 18.87 -1.06 -2.76
C ASN A 136 19.76 -0.74 -3.97
N HIS A 137 19.68 -1.55 -5.02
CA HIS A 137 20.42 -1.30 -6.25
C HIS A 137 19.98 0.00 -6.92
N ALA A 138 18.67 0.23 -7.05
CA ALA A 138 18.12 1.47 -7.60
C ALA A 138 18.50 2.71 -6.76
N ALA A 139 18.46 2.60 -5.43
CA ALA A 139 18.86 3.68 -4.53
C ALA A 139 20.36 4.01 -4.64
N LEU A 140 21.22 2.98 -4.77
CA LEU A 140 22.65 3.16 -4.99
C LEU A 140 22.94 3.82 -6.34
N MET A 141 22.23 3.46 -7.40
CA MET A 141 22.37 4.11 -8.71
C MET A 141 21.93 5.58 -8.67
N ALA A 142 20.79 5.88 -8.06
CA ALA A 142 20.30 7.26 -7.94
C ALA A 142 21.22 8.16 -7.08
N SER A 143 21.96 7.58 -6.14
CA SER A 143 22.93 8.30 -5.30
C SER A 143 24.26 8.58 -6.01
N GLN A 144 24.52 7.93 -7.15
CA GLN A 144 25.71 8.16 -7.99
C GLN A 144 25.47 9.23 -9.07
N ASP A 145 24.22 9.63 -9.30
CA ASP A 145 23.81 10.65 -10.25
C ASP A 145 23.66 12.06 -9.62
N LEU A 146 24.08 12.22 -8.35
CA LEU A 146 24.13 13.48 -7.57
C LEU A 146 25.59 13.90 -7.33
#